data_AF-A0A7X7BNS4-F1
#
_entry.id   AF-A0A7X7BNS4-F1
#
_cell.length_a   1.000
_cell.length_b   1.000
_cell.length_c   1.000
_cell.angle_alpha   90.00
_cell.angle_beta   90.00
_cell.angle_gamma   90.00
#
_symmetry.space_group_name_H-M   'P 1'
#
loop_
_entity.id
_entity.type
_entity.pdbx_description
1 polymer ?
#
loop_
_entity_poly.entity_id
_entity_poly.type
_entity_poly.pdbx_seq_one_letter_code
_entity_poly.pdbx_strand_id
1 'polypeptide(L)'
;KLFSDPNATFLDPACKTGVFLREIAKRLIEGLEQTVPDLNQRLEHIYRHQLFGIGMTEITALMSRRSLYCSKYADGDYSVVKFREPDGNVRYRRTKHAWNNGSCIHCGAPQEKYQRSRGLESHAYEFIHRDDPEEIFKMKFDVIIGNPPYQLSDDGHGMSAKPIYHLFITQAMKLNPRFLSMIVPARWYAGGKGLDDFRTLMLNDDRISKLFDYGNSTDVFSGVDIAGGICYFLWERDKHGPCEVVSYTQDTIERSLRYLNEFNTFIRSAKAVEIVNKVLKVNKDEDSNMLLSDTVSSRKPFGLPTNYTPKNSGIPCWFIQKIGLKYAATEDVSDPNDFLGKWKLLVPPAPIAGQTDFSKPVKFYYDGNIRIAKPGECCTESYIVVKAFESEEEALSFKSYLFTKTVRFLLLQTVVSQHVTKKNFCFIPDLIKYSGVFTDKVLCEKWGITEEEWKYIESRIADAIAEEGMENVEE
;
A
#
# COMPACT_ATOMS: atom_id res chain seq x y z
N LYS A 1 7.11 -12.30 30.10
CA LYS A 1 7.12 -13.71 29.65
C LYS A 1 5.70 -14.07 29.17
N LEU A 2 5.37 -13.83 27.90
CA LEU A 2 4.01 -14.03 27.38
C LEU A 2 3.59 -15.51 27.37
N PHE A 3 4.47 -16.39 26.91
CA PHE A 3 4.21 -17.84 26.81
C PHE A 3 4.40 -18.61 28.15
N SER A 4 4.69 -17.90 29.24
CA SER A 4 4.75 -18.50 30.59
C SER A 4 3.67 -17.93 31.52
N ASP A 5 2.74 -17.16 30.97
CA ASP A 5 1.63 -16.58 31.72
C ASP A 5 0.40 -17.50 31.56
N PRO A 6 -0.11 -18.11 32.66
CA PRO A 6 -1.26 -18.99 32.58
C PRO A 6 -2.55 -18.24 32.24
N ASN A 7 -2.58 -16.90 32.37
CA ASN A 7 -3.76 -16.10 32.07
C ASN A 7 -3.73 -15.51 30.66
N ALA A 8 -2.63 -15.67 29.91
CA ALA A 8 -2.52 -15.12 28.56
C ALA A 8 -3.50 -15.80 27.61
N THR A 9 -4.23 -14.98 26.83
CA THR A 9 -5.26 -15.43 25.89
C THR A 9 -4.90 -15.02 24.46
N PHE A 10 -5.13 -15.93 23.51
CA PHE A 10 -4.70 -15.81 22.12
C PHE A 10 -5.88 -16.06 21.17
N LEU A 11 -6.03 -15.18 20.18
CA LEU A 11 -7.02 -15.31 19.12
C LEU A 11 -6.36 -15.29 17.73
N ASP A 12 -6.70 -16.27 16.90
CA ASP A 12 -6.55 -16.20 15.45
C ASP A 12 -7.93 -16.00 14.81
N PRO A 13 -8.27 -14.77 14.34
CA PRO A 13 -9.61 -14.46 13.85
C PRO A 13 -9.85 -14.90 12.40
N ALA A 14 -8.86 -15.53 11.75
CA ALA A 14 -8.91 -15.94 10.35
C ALA A 14 -8.17 -17.27 10.13
N CYS A 15 -8.48 -18.27 10.95
CA CYS A 15 -7.82 -19.57 10.92
C CYS A 15 -7.94 -20.24 9.54
N LYS A 16 -6.76 -20.56 9.00
CA LYS A 16 -6.57 -21.38 7.78
C LYS A 16 -6.32 -22.83 8.15
N THR A 17 -5.07 -23.18 8.42
CA THR A 17 -4.64 -24.53 8.80
C THR A 17 -4.42 -24.68 10.31
N GLY A 18 -4.65 -23.63 11.10
CA GLY A 18 -4.42 -23.62 12.55
C GLY A 18 -2.96 -23.48 12.96
N VAL A 19 -2.06 -23.13 12.04
CA VAL A 19 -0.61 -23.07 12.29
C VAL A 19 -0.23 -22.14 13.44
N PHE A 20 -0.81 -20.94 13.51
CA PHE A 20 -0.51 -19.98 14.59
C PHE A 20 -0.88 -20.55 15.96
N LEU A 21 -2.12 -21.01 16.12
CA LEU A 21 -2.59 -21.60 17.38
C LEU A 21 -1.77 -22.82 17.79
N ARG A 22 -1.39 -23.68 16.83
CA ARG A 22 -0.53 -24.84 17.10
C ARG A 22 0.86 -24.43 17.59
N GLU A 23 1.50 -23.45 16.94
CA GLU A 23 2.82 -22.98 17.36
C GLU A 23 2.77 -22.17 18.67
N ILE A 24 1.62 -21.58 19.04
CA ILE A 24 1.40 -20.99 20.37
C ILE A 24 1.25 -22.11 21.41
N ALA A 25 0.46 -23.15 21.12
CA ALA A 25 0.25 -24.28 22.02
C ALA A 25 1.57 -24.92 22.45
N LYS A 26 2.47 -25.21 21.50
CA LYS A 26 3.80 -25.75 21.79
C LYS A 26 4.59 -24.88 22.77
N ARG A 27 4.63 -23.56 22.52
CA ARG A 27 5.34 -22.60 23.39
C ARG A 27 4.73 -22.49 24.78
N LEU A 28 3.40 -22.57 24.90
CA LEU A 28 2.71 -22.58 26.19
C LEU A 28 2.95 -23.89 26.96
N ILE A 29 2.97 -25.04 26.27
CA ILE A 29 3.25 -26.35 26.88
C ILE A 29 4.63 -26.37 27.53
N GLU A 30 5.64 -25.80 26.87
CA GLU A 30 6.97 -25.65 27.44
C GLU A 30 7.00 -24.54 28.50
N GLY A 31 6.44 -23.37 28.19
CA GLY A 31 6.55 -22.17 29.02
C GLY A 31 5.80 -22.24 30.36
N LEU A 32 4.78 -23.08 30.47
CA LEU A 32 3.98 -23.29 31.69
C LEU A 32 4.40 -24.54 32.49
N GLU A 33 5.45 -25.25 32.08
CA GLU A 33 5.87 -26.49 32.75
C GLU A 33 6.18 -26.29 34.24
N GLN A 34 6.76 -25.15 34.62
CA GLN A 34 7.10 -24.86 36.01
C GLN A 34 5.89 -24.47 36.85
N THR A 35 4.87 -23.83 36.25
CA THR A 35 3.68 -23.33 36.95
C THR A 35 2.56 -24.36 37.00
N VAL A 36 2.43 -25.20 35.98
CA VAL A 36 1.49 -26.33 35.90
C VAL A 36 2.26 -27.58 35.50
N PRO A 37 2.93 -28.27 36.45
CA PRO A 37 3.84 -29.37 36.14
C PRO A 37 3.18 -30.59 35.50
N ASP A 38 1.95 -30.91 35.92
CA ASP A 38 1.18 -32.01 35.33
C ASP A 38 0.80 -31.69 33.88
N LEU A 39 1.26 -32.54 32.95
CA LEU A 39 1.06 -32.31 31.52
C LEU A 39 -0.42 -32.31 31.14
N ASN A 40 -1.23 -33.20 31.71
CA ASN A 40 -2.65 -33.30 31.34
C ASN A 40 -3.42 -32.05 31.80
N GLN A 41 -3.21 -31.60 33.04
CA GLN A 41 -3.77 -30.35 33.55
C GLN A 41 -3.29 -29.14 32.74
N ARG A 42 -2.01 -29.13 32.33
CA ARG A 42 -1.44 -28.06 31.51
C ARG A 42 -2.09 -28.02 30.12
N LEU A 43 -2.26 -29.17 29.46
CA LEU A 43 -2.95 -29.25 28.16
C LEU A 43 -4.42 -28.81 28.31
N GLU A 44 -5.15 -29.37 29.28
CA GLU A 44 -6.53 -28.99 29.59
C GLU A 44 -6.69 -27.49 29.75
N HIS A 45 -5.78 -26.86 30.51
CA HIS A 45 -5.78 -25.42 30.73
C HIS A 45 -5.52 -24.63 29.43
N ILE A 46 -4.44 -24.95 28.72
CA ILE A 46 -4.04 -24.24 27.49
C ILE A 46 -5.15 -24.28 26.44
N TYR A 47 -5.67 -25.47 26.13
CA TYR A 47 -6.62 -25.64 25.04
C TYR A 47 -8.00 -25.06 25.38
N ARG A 48 -8.45 -25.11 26.64
CA ARG A 48 -9.77 -24.59 27.02
C ARG A 48 -9.79 -23.09 27.32
N HIS A 49 -8.70 -22.53 27.83
CA HIS A 49 -8.72 -21.19 28.40
C HIS A 49 -7.80 -20.19 27.70
N GLN A 50 -6.82 -20.64 26.90
CA GLN A 50 -5.84 -19.74 26.30
C GLN A 50 -5.94 -19.63 24.78
N LEU A 51 -6.44 -20.65 24.08
CA LEU A 51 -6.41 -20.70 22.61
C LEU A 51 -7.80 -20.61 21.98
N PHE A 52 -7.99 -19.62 21.10
CA PHE A 52 -9.25 -19.34 20.43
C PHE A 52 -9.04 -19.06 18.94
N GLY A 53 -9.99 -19.49 18.12
CA GLY A 53 -9.90 -19.34 16.66
C GLY A 53 -11.24 -19.20 15.97
N ILE A 54 -11.23 -18.49 14.84
CA ILE A 54 -12.38 -18.37 13.94
C ILE A 54 -11.95 -18.88 12.56
N GLY A 55 -12.54 -19.98 12.11
CA GLY A 55 -12.35 -20.47 10.75
C GLY A 55 -13.00 -19.54 9.73
N MET A 56 -12.33 -19.35 8.60
CA MET A 56 -12.88 -18.59 7.46
C MET A 56 -13.99 -19.37 6.73
N THR A 57 -13.82 -20.69 6.63
CA THR A 57 -14.78 -21.62 6.05
C THR A 57 -14.94 -22.83 6.96
N GLU A 58 -15.94 -23.67 6.70
CA GLU A 58 -16.10 -24.92 7.42
C GLU A 58 -14.85 -25.81 7.27
N ILE A 59 -14.30 -25.90 6.06
CA ILE A 59 -13.08 -26.69 5.79
C ILE A 59 -11.89 -26.14 6.59
N THR A 60 -11.67 -24.81 6.59
CA THR A 60 -10.53 -24.26 7.32
C THR A 60 -10.69 -24.40 8.84
N ALA A 61 -11.91 -24.35 9.37
CA ALA A 61 -12.18 -24.64 10.77
C ALA A 61 -11.84 -26.10 11.12
N LEU A 62 -12.29 -27.07 10.30
CA LEU A 62 -11.99 -28.48 10.50
C LEU A 62 -10.49 -28.78 10.40
N MET A 63 -9.79 -28.17 9.45
CA MET A 63 -8.34 -28.27 9.32
C MET A 63 -7.62 -27.68 10.53
N SER A 64 -8.08 -26.53 11.01
CA SER A 64 -7.48 -25.86 12.17
C SER A 64 -7.65 -26.67 13.44
N ARG A 65 -8.84 -27.25 13.67
CA ARG A 65 -9.09 -28.21 14.77
C ARG A 65 -8.21 -29.43 14.65
N ARG A 66 -8.11 -30.04 13.46
CA ARG A 66 -7.25 -31.20 13.25
C ARG A 66 -5.79 -30.89 13.59
N SER A 67 -5.29 -29.72 13.21
CA SER A 67 -3.91 -29.31 13.52
C SER A 67 -3.68 -28.95 14.98
N LEU A 68 -4.69 -28.39 15.65
CA LEU A 68 -4.57 -27.91 17.03
C LEU A 68 -4.91 -29.01 18.05
N TYR A 69 -6.04 -29.69 17.85
CA TYR A 69 -6.60 -30.69 18.75
C TYR A 69 -6.26 -32.13 18.35
N CYS A 70 -5.52 -32.35 17.27
CA CYS A 70 -5.29 -33.68 16.65
C CYS A 70 -6.56 -34.37 16.14
N SER A 71 -7.72 -33.71 16.20
CA SER A 71 -9.02 -34.23 15.77
C SER A 71 -9.83 -33.16 15.06
N LYS A 72 -10.66 -33.56 14.09
CA LYS A 72 -11.61 -32.64 13.42
C LYS A 72 -12.70 -32.14 14.36
N TYR A 73 -13.04 -32.94 15.36
CA TYR A 73 -14.04 -32.63 16.37
C TYR A 73 -13.37 -32.66 17.75
N ALA A 74 -13.56 -31.59 18.50
CA ALA A 74 -12.90 -31.38 19.78
C ALA A 74 -13.43 -32.29 20.90
N ASP A 75 -14.61 -32.87 20.71
CA ASP A 75 -15.26 -33.86 21.60
C ASP A 75 -14.96 -35.32 21.18
N GLY A 76 -14.21 -35.54 20.09
CA GLY A 76 -13.85 -36.87 19.61
C GLY A 76 -12.77 -37.55 20.46
N ASP A 77 -12.72 -38.89 20.42
CA ASP A 77 -11.81 -39.69 21.26
C ASP A 77 -10.32 -39.52 20.93
N TYR A 78 -10.01 -38.99 19.74
CA TYR A 78 -8.65 -38.67 19.31
C TYR A 78 -8.24 -37.22 19.62
N SER A 79 -9.09 -36.46 20.30
CA SER A 79 -8.74 -35.09 20.68
C SER A 79 -7.74 -35.09 21.83
N VAL A 80 -6.72 -34.22 21.75
CA VAL A 80 -5.72 -34.04 22.83
C VAL A 80 -6.39 -33.63 24.15
N VAL A 81 -7.47 -32.86 24.07
CA VAL A 81 -8.31 -32.46 25.20
C VAL A 81 -9.76 -32.63 24.77
N LYS A 82 -10.56 -33.40 25.51
CA LYS A 82 -11.95 -33.70 25.12
C LYS A 82 -12.89 -32.55 25.51
N PHE A 83 -13.39 -31.81 24.55
CA PHE A 83 -14.36 -30.73 24.76
C PHE A 83 -15.78 -31.27 24.93
N ARG A 84 -16.66 -30.42 25.49
CA ARG A 84 -18.11 -30.71 25.53
C ARG A 84 -18.77 -30.51 24.18
N GLU A 85 -18.29 -29.52 23.43
CA GLU A 85 -18.80 -29.14 22.13
C GLU A 85 -17.82 -29.55 21.02
N PRO A 86 -18.31 -29.98 19.84
CA PRO A 86 -17.47 -30.48 18.75
C PRO A 86 -16.55 -29.40 18.15
N ASP A 87 -16.90 -28.13 18.32
CA ASP A 87 -16.13 -26.99 17.81
C ASP A 87 -14.95 -26.63 18.72
N GLY A 88 -15.00 -27.00 20.01
CA GLY A 88 -14.10 -26.45 21.03
C GLY A 88 -14.07 -24.92 20.99
N ASN A 89 -12.87 -24.35 21.06
CA ASN A 89 -12.64 -22.90 20.93
C ASN A 89 -12.32 -22.45 19.49
N VAL A 90 -12.32 -23.36 18.51
CA VAL A 90 -12.07 -23.05 17.09
C VAL A 90 -13.39 -23.17 16.32
N ARG A 91 -14.13 -22.06 16.26
CA ARG A 91 -15.50 -22.03 15.73
C ARG A 91 -15.55 -21.61 14.26
N TYR A 92 -16.65 -22.00 13.61
CA TYR A 92 -17.09 -21.41 12.35
C TYR A 92 -18.61 -21.23 12.42
N ARG A 93 -19.07 -20.03 12.09
CA ARG A 93 -20.50 -19.76 11.91
C ARG A 93 -20.72 -19.22 10.51
N ARG A 94 -21.60 -19.89 9.77
CA ARG A 94 -22.02 -19.43 8.45
C ARG A 94 -22.67 -18.06 8.59
N THR A 95 -22.01 -17.04 8.07
CA THR A 95 -22.47 -15.65 8.17
C THR A 95 -23.06 -15.19 6.83
N LYS A 96 -23.99 -14.25 6.88
CA LYS A 96 -24.64 -13.65 5.71
C LYS A 96 -24.24 -12.19 5.60
N HIS A 97 -24.19 -11.68 4.37
CA HIS A 97 -24.09 -10.26 4.11
C HIS A 97 -25.39 -9.55 4.53
N ALA A 98 -25.26 -8.32 5.00
CA ALA A 98 -26.37 -7.40 5.21
C ALA A 98 -26.27 -6.29 4.16
N TRP A 99 -27.32 -6.10 3.36
CA TRP A 99 -27.27 -5.28 2.15
C TRP A 99 -27.87 -3.89 2.39
N ASN A 100 -27.19 -2.86 1.88
CA ASN A 100 -27.71 -1.51 1.79
C ASN A 100 -27.24 -0.87 0.47
N ASN A 101 -28.17 -0.28 -0.29
CA ASN A 101 -27.90 0.37 -1.58
C ASN A 101 -27.00 -0.46 -2.53
N GLY A 102 -27.29 -1.76 -2.65
CA GLY A 102 -26.56 -2.66 -3.56
C GLY A 102 -25.17 -3.12 -3.10
N SER A 103 -24.79 -2.86 -1.85
CA SER A 103 -23.50 -3.32 -1.28
C SER A 103 -23.64 -3.83 0.16
N CYS A 104 -22.74 -4.71 0.60
CA CYS A 104 -22.72 -5.20 1.98
C CYS A 104 -22.26 -4.09 2.94
N ILE A 105 -23.00 -3.84 4.02
CA ILE A 105 -22.67 -2.79 5.00
C ILE A 105 -21.33 -3.01 5.70
N HIS A 106 -20.87 -4.25 5.82
CA HIS A 106 -19.67 -4.60 6.58
C HIS A 106 -18.41 -4.67 5.71
N CYS A 107 -18.48 -5.34 4.55
CA CYS A 107 -17.31 -5.52 3.67
C CYS A 107 -17.39 -4.74 2.36
N GLY A 108 -18.54 -4.13 2.05
CA GLY A 108 -18.78 -3.44 0.79
C GLY A 108 -18.75 -4.35 -0.44
N ALA A 109 -18.94 -5.67 -0.27
CA ALA A 109 -19.12 -6.59 -1.37
C ALA A 109 -20.36 -6.18 -2.20
N PRO A 110 -20.31 -6.20 -3.55
CA PRO A 110 -21.46 -5.84 -4.38
C PRO A 110 -22.53 -6.93 -4.31
N GLN A 111 -23.77 -6.52 -4.05
CA GLN A 111 -24.90 -7.44 -3.86
C GLN A 111 -25.12 -8.34 -5.07
N GLU A 112 -25.05 -7.81 -6.28
CA GLU A 112 -25.24 -8.55 -7.53
C GLU A 112 -24.30 -9.76 -7.67
N LYS A 113 -23.07 -9.69 -7.15
CA LYS A 113 -22.08 -10.79 -7.24
C LYS A 113 -22.14 -11.78 -6.06
N TYR A 114 -22.57 -11.31 -4.90
CA TYR A 114 -22.44 -12.04 -3.62
C TYR A 114 -23.79 -12.43 -3.00
N GLN A 115 -24.92 -12.01 -3.56
CA GLN A 115 -26.25 -12.53 -3.26
C GLN A 115 -26.43 -13.92 -3.89
N ARG A 116 -25.65 -14.90 -3.41
CA ARG A 116 -25.63 -16.27 -3.95
C ARG A 116 -26.70 -17.17 -3.31
N SER A 117 -27.06 -18.24 -4.03
CA SER A 117 -27.97 -19.29 -3.56
C SER A 117 -27.35 -20.09 -2.40
N ARG A 118 -28.19 -20.78 -1.60
CA ARG A 118 -27.82 -21.43 -0.32
C ARG A 118 -26.69 -22.48 -0.39
N GLY A 119 -26.21 -22.89 -1.56
CA GLY A 119 -25.21 -23.96 -1.74
C GLY A 119 -23.75 -23.52 -1.77
N LEU A 120 -23.44 -22.25 -2.00
CA LEU A 120 -22.06 -21.75 -2.11
C LEU A 120 -21.58 -21.07 -0.81
N GLU A 121 -20.26 -21.01 -0.62
CA GLU A 121 -19.62 -20.25 0.46
C GLU A 121 -20.00 -18.76 0.32
N SER A 122 -20.41 -18.12 1.42
CA SER A 122 -20.92 -16.75 1.39
C SER A 122 -19.83 -15.69 1.28
N HIS A 123 -18.56 -16.05 1.53
CA HIS A 123 -17.44 -15.12 1.73
C HIS A 123 -17.72 -13.99 2.74
N ALA A 124 -18.73 -14.18 3.60
CA ALA A 124 -18.97 -13.34 4.75
C ALA A 124 -18.29 -13.97 5.97
N TYR A 125 -17.22 -13.35 6.44
CA TYR A 125 -16.46 -13.84 7.59
C TYR A 125 -17.04 -13.31 8.91
N GLU A 126 -17.30 -14.20 9.86
CA GLU A 126 -17.92 -13.89 11.16
C GLU A 126 -17.25 -12.69 11.85
N PHE A 127 -15.91 -12.65 11.88
CA PHE A 127 -15.16 -11.63 12.60
C PHE A 127 -15.36 -10.19 12.11
N ILE A 128 -15.59 -10.00 10.81
CA ILE A 128 -15.77 -8.67 10.22
C ILE A 128 -17.24 -8.33 9.92
N HIS A 129 -18.16 -9.29 10.07
CA HIS A 129 -19.61 -9.14 9.86
C HIS A 129 -20.36 -9.07 11.20
N ARG A 130 -19.76 -8.37 12.16
CA ARG A 130 -20.32 -8.04 13.47
C ARG A 130 -19.98 -6.60 13.78
N ASP A 131 -20.92 -5.87 14.36
CA ASP A 131 -20.69 -4.48 14.78
C ASP A 131 -19.73 -4.44 15.97
N ASP A 132 -19.99 -5.30 16.95
CA ASP A 132 -19.15 -5.53 18.12
C ASP A 132 -18.49 -6.93 18.06
N PRO A 133 -17.15 -7.00 17.89
CA PRO A 133 -16.43 -8.27 17.88
C PRO A 133 -16.39 -8.96 19.26
N GLU A 134 -16.65 -8.24 20.37
CA GLU A 134 -16.68 -8.84 21.71
C GLU A 134 -17.80 -9.86 21.86
N GLU A 135 -18.91 -9.71 21.14
CA GLU A 135 -20.06 -10.62 21.21
C GLU A 135 -19.72 -12.06 20.77
N ILE A 136 -18.64 -12.26 19.99
CA ILE A 136 -18.30 -13.57 19.41
C ILE A 136 -17.91 -14.56 20.52
N PHE A 137 -17.00 -14.14 21.41
CA PHE A 137 -16.48 -14.96 22.51
C PHE A 137 -16.86 -14.45 23.89
N LYS A 138 -17.34 -13.19 24.00
CA LYS A 138 -17.68 -12.50 25.25
C LYS A 138 -16.51 -12.45 26.24
N MET A 139 -15.31 -12.22 25.70
CA MET A 139 -14.06 -12.09 26.46
C MET A 139 -13.06 -11.19 25.72
N LYS A 140 -11.98 -10.85 26.41
CA LYS A 140 -10.84 -10.12 25.85
C LYS A 140 -9.69 -11.08 25.55
N PHE A 141 -8.79 -10.63 24.67
CA PHE A 141 -7.61 -11.38 24.26
C PHE A 141 -6.36 -10.56 24.54
N ASP A 142 -5.31 -11.17 25.07
CA ASP A 142 -4.00 -10.53 25.20
C ASP A 142 -3.32 -10.41 23.85
N VAL A 143 -3.50 -11.39 22.97
CA VAL A 143 -2.82 -11.47 21.68
C VAL A 143 -3.82 -11.78 20.58
N ILE A 144 -3.82 -10.98 19.53
CA ILE A 144 -4.49 -11.32 18.28
C ILE A 144 -3.45 -11.45 17.18
N ILE A 145 -3.42 -12.61 16.52
CA ILE A 145 -2.43 -12.94 15.49
C ILE A 145 -3.05 -13.68 14.32
N GLY A 146 -2.65 -13.36 13.10
CA GLY A 146 -3.16 -14.11 11.95
C GLY A 146 -2.59 -13.72 10.59
N ASN A 147 -3.11 -14.40 9.57
CA ASN A 147 -2.88 -14.11 8.17
C ASN A 147 -4.27 -14.06 7.50
N PRO A 148 -4.97 -12.92 7.58
CA PRO A 148 -6.35 -12.78 7.10
C PRO A 148 -6.44 -12.95 5.57
N PRO A 149 -7.65 -13.14 5.01
CA PRO A 149 -7.83 -13.10 3.57
C PRO A 149 -7.49 -11.69 3.04
N TYR A 150 -6.81 -11.63 1.89
CA TYR A 150 -6.32 -10.36 1.36
C TYR A 150 -7.38 -9.60 0.56
N GLN A 151 -8.25 -10.31 -0.15
CA GLN A 151 -9.26 -9.73 -1.03
C GLN A 151 -10.51 -10.59 -1.07
N LEU A 152 -11.64 -10.00 -1.45
CA LEU A 152 -12.85 -10.74 -1.78
C LEU A 152 -12.64 -11.50 -3.10
N SER A 153 -13.02 -12.78 -3.14
CA SER A 153 -12.92 -13.62 -4.35
C SER A 153 -14.04 -13.30 -5.33
N ASP A 154 -13.71 -12.57 -6.40
CA ASP A 154 -14.58 -12.50 -7.58
C ASP A 154 -14.25 -13.71 -8.46
N ASP A 155 -15.22 -14.60 -8.72
CA ASP A 155 -15.09 -15.77 -9.62
C ASP A 155 -14.85 -15.39 -11.11
N GLY A 156 -14.29 -14.22 -11.38
CA GLY A 156 -13.96 -13.72 -12.71
C GLY A 156 -12.54 -13.17 -12.75
N HIS A 157 -11.83 -13.42 -13.85
CA HIS A 157 -10.55 -12.79 -14.18
C HIS A 157 -10.75 -11.27 -14.35
N GLY A 158 -10.73 -10.50 -13.25
CA GLY A 158 -10.91 -9.05 -13.24
C GLY A 158 -9.96 -8.35 -12.27
N MET A 159 -9.18 -7.40 -12.79
CA MET A 159 -8.08 -6.66 -12.16
C MET A 159 -8.43 -5.73 -10.95
N SER A 160 -9.59 -5.90 -10.28
CA SER A 160 -10.05 -4.96 -9.24
C SER A 160 -10.71 -5.61 -8.02
N ALA A 161 -10.17 -6.73 -7.52
CA ALA A 161 -10.61 -7.31 -6.26
C ALA A 161 -10.39 -6.31 -5.09
N LYS A 162 -11.44 -6.09 -4.29
CA LYS A 162 -11.41 -5.15 -3.16
C LYS A 162 -10.63 -5.77 -1.99
N PRO A 163 -9.65 -5.06 -1.41
CA PRO A 163 -8.96 -5.52 -0.21
C PRO A 163 -9.95 -5.80 0.93
N ILE A 164 -9.66 -6.79 1.79
CA ILE A 164 -10.51 -7.09 2.96
C ILE A 164 -9.71 -7.25 4.26
N TYR A 165 -8.40 -7.49 4.18
CA TYR A 165 -7.53 -7.68 5.35
C TYR A 165 -7.58 -6.52 6.34
N HIS A 166 -7.76 -5.28 5.85
CA HIS A 166 -7.82 -4.08 6.67
C HIS A 166 -9.01 -4.11 7.65
N LEU A 167 -10.12 -4.76 7.27
CA LEU A 167 -11.29 -4.92 8.14
C LEU A 167 -11.04 -5.88 9.30
N PHE A 168 -10.19 -6.90 9.09
CA PHE A 168 -9.77 -7.80 10.17
C PHE A 168 -8.87 -7.05 11.16
N ILE A 169 -7.95 -6.22 10.66
CA ILE A 169 -7.07 -5.42 11.52
C ILE A 169 -7.89 -4.44 12.36
N THR A 170 -8.81 -3.68 11.74
CA THR A 170 -9.62 -2.70 12.47
C THR A 170 -10.54 -3.37 13.51
N GLN A 171 -11.14 -4.52 13.20
CA GLN A 171 -11.90 -5.30 14.18
C GLN A 171 -11.04 -5.83 15.33
N ALA A 172 -9.82 -6.32 15.02
CA ALA A 172 -8.89 -6.76 16.05
C ALA A 172 -8.47 -5.60 16.97
N MET A 173 -8.26 -4.40 16.43
CA MET A 173 -7.96 -3.20 17.23
C MET A 173 -9.11 -2.83 18.18
N LYS A 174 -10.38 -3.00 17.77
CA LYS A 174 -11.55 -2.75 18.65
C LYS A 174 -11.58 -3.66 19.87
N LEU A 175 -11.12 -4.90 19.74
CA LEU A 175 -10.98 -5.81 20.89
C LEU A 175 -9.94 -5.34 21.91
N ASN A 176 -9.09 -4.38 21.53
CA ASN A 176 -8.07 -3.74 22.36
C ASN A 176 -7.11 -4.76 23.03
N PRO A 177 -6.50 -5.68 22.24
CA PRO A 177 -5.59 -6.67 22.81
C PRO A 177 -4.34 -6.00 23.36
N ARG A 178 -3.51 -6.74 24.11
CA ARG A 178 -2.19 -6.23 24.50
C ARG A 178 -1.23 -6.20 23.31
N PHE A 179 -1.33 -7.19 22.43
CA PHE A 179 -0.52 -7.34 21.23
C PHE A 179 -1.38 -7.69 20.00
N LEU A 180 -1.08 -7.06 18.87
CA LEU A 180 -1.67 -7.36 17.57
C LEU A 180 -0.58 -7.55 16.52
N SER A 181 -0.64 -8.64 15.76
CA SER A 181 0.27 -8.90 14.64
C SER A 181 -0.44 -9.62 13.50
N MET A 182 -0.42 -9.03 12.30
CA MET A 182 -1.06 -9.62 11.11
C MET A 182 -0.10 -9.63 9.93
N ILE A 183 -0.07 -10.73 9.19
CA ILE A 183 0.63 -10.82 7.90
C ILE A 183 -0.33 -10.34 6.81
N VAL A 184 0.00 -9.24 6.12
CA VAL A 184 -0.88 -8.59 5.14
C VAL A 184 -0.10 -7.99 3.96
N PRO A 185 -0.72 -7.73 2.80
CA PRO A 185 -0.07 -7.06 1.68
C PRO A 185 0.40 -5.64 2.05
N ALA A 186 1.62 -5.26 1.66
CA ALA A 186 2.23 -3.96 2.01
C ALA A 186 1.67 -2.77 1.21
N ARG A 187 0.79 -2.99 0.23
CA ARG A 187 0.18 -1.94 -0.61
C ARG A 187 -0.58 -0.85 0.16
N TRP A 188 -0.94 -1.07 1.42
CA TRP A 188 -1.63 -0.05 2.23
C TRP A 188 -0.73 1.16 2.52
N TYR A 189 0.59 1.05 2.39
CA TYR A 189 1.55 2.13 2.61
C TYR A 189 1.27 3.42 1.85
N ALA A 190 0.66 3.33 0.67
CA ALA A 190 0.32 4.49 -0.15
C ALA A 190 -1.18 4.68 -0.38
N GLY A 191 -2.01 3.76 0.09
CA GLY A 191 -3.47 3.87 -0.01
C GLY A 191 -4.02 3.48 -1.38
N GLY A 192 -5.12 4.14 -1.79
CA GLY A 192 -5.91 3.75 -2.96
C GLY A 192 -6.71 2.44 -2.77
N LYS A 193 -7.56 2.09 -3.75
CA LYS A 193 -8.46 0.90 -3.70
C LYS A 193 -9.29 0.77 -2.39
N GLY A 194 -9.64 1.90 -1.77
CA GLY A 194 -10.39 1.94 -0.50
C GLY A 194 -9.55 1.78 0.77
N LEU A 195 -8.22 1.89 0.68
CA LEU A 195 -7.30 1.77 1.82
C LEU A 195 -6.84 3.11 2.41
N ASP A 196 -7.30 4.26 1.90
CA ASP A 196 -6.79 5.57 2.33
C ASP A 196 -7.07 5.86 3.82
N ASP A 197 -8.27 5.57 4.31
CA ASP A 197 -8.60 5.75 5.73
C ASP A 197 -7.82 4.77 6.60
N PHE A 198 -7.66 3.53 6.13
CA PHE A 198 -6.85 2.53 6.82
C PHE A 198 -5.37 2.91 6.88
N ARG A 199 -4.82 3.47 5.79
CA ARG A 199 -3.45 4.01 5.76
C ARG A 199 -3.32 5.12 6.79
N THR A 200 -4.22 6.10 6.77
CA THR A 200 -4.21 7.21 7.73
C THR A 200 -4.26 6.70 9.16
N LEU A 201 -5.14 5.73 9.47
CA LEU A 201 -5.24 5.10 10.78
C LEU A 201 -3.91 4.46 11.20
N MET A 202 -3.34 3.59 10.35
CA MET A 202 -2.13 2.84 10.68
C MET A 202 -0.88 3.71 10.78
N LEU A 203 -0.70 4.71 9.90
CA LEU A 203 0.48 5.58 9.95
C LEU A 203 0.48 6.49 11.17
N ASN A 204 -0.70 6.94 11.62
CA ASN A 204 -0.83 7.80 12.80
C ASN A 204 -0.93 7.03 14.13
N ASP A 205 -0.97 5.70 14.10
CA ASP A 205 -0.98 4.89 15.32
C ASP A 205 0.45 4.65 15.80
N ASP A 206 0.87 5.42 16.81
CA ASP A 206 2.19 5.35 17.43
C ASP A 206 2.41 4.11 18.32
N ARG A 207 1.44 3.19 18.35
CA ARG A 207 1.55 1.89 19.02
C ARG A 207 2.11 0.79 18.14
N ILE A 208 2.32 1.03 16.84
CA ILE A 208 3.04 0.11 15.96
C ILE A 208 4.54 0.22 16.27
N SER A 209 5.05 -0.68 17.10
CA SER A 209 6.43 -0.63 17.57
C SER A 209 7.42 -1.27 16.60
N LYS A 210 6.96 -2.19 15.75
CA LYS A 210 7.78 -2.83 14.71
C LYS A 210 7.00 -3.03 13.42
N LEU A 211 7.67 -2.84 12.29
CA LEU A 211 7.15 -3.13 10.95
C LEU A 211 8.20 -3.87 10.13
N PHE A 212 7.86 -5.07 9.69
CA PHE A 212 8.73 -5.91 8.85
C PHE A 212 8.16 -5.91 7.43
N ASP A 213 8.95 -5.41 6.49
CA ASP A 213 8.54 -5.11 5.14
C ASP A 213 9.31 -5.96 4.13
N TYR A 214 8.60 -6.66 3.25
CA TYR A 214 9.17 -7.50 2.21
C TYR A 214 8.80 -6.93 0.84
N GLY A 215 9.81 -6.41 0.13
CA GLY A 215 9.69 -5.88 -1.22
C GLY A 215 8.99 -6.83 -2.17
N ASN A 216 9.41 -8.09 -2.10
CA ASN A 216 8.96 -9.19 -2.92
C ASN A 216 8.20 -10.22 -2.08
N SER A 217 7.00 -10.60 -2.51
CA SER A 217 6.19 -11.58 -1.78
C SER A 217 6.75 -13.00 -1.83
N THR A 218 7.59 -13.32 -2.82
CA THR A 218 8.18 -14.67 -2.96
C THR A 218 9.17 -14.99 -1.85
N ASP A 219 9.71 -13.98 -1.19
CA ASP A 219 10.62 -14.13 -0.05
C ASP A 219 9.89 -14.68 1.19
N VAL A 220 8.56 -14.59 1.21
CA VAL A 220 7.70 -15.05 2.31
C VAL A 220 6.79 -16.20 1.88
N PHE A 221 6.22 -16.14 0.67
CA PHE A 221 5.29 -17.14 0.14
C PHE A 221 5.79 -17.68 -1.20
N SER A 222 6.16 -18.97 -1.22
CA SER A 222 6.53 -19.66 -2.45
C SER A 222 5.33 -19.80 -3.40
N GLY A 223 5.49 -19.41 -4.66
CA GLY A 223 4.50 -19.65 -5.72
C GLY A 223 3.34 -18.66 -5.81
N VAL A 224 3.39 -17.54 -5.07
CA VAL A 224 2.37 -16.47 -5.15
C VAL A 224 3.04 -15.11 -5.32
N ASP A 225 2.71 -14.42 -6.42
CA ASP A 225 3.10 -13.02 -6.64
C ASP A 225 2.00 -12.09 -6.12
N ILE A 226 2.34 -11.30 -5.10
CA ILE A 226 1.46 -10.32 -4.47
C ILE A 226 2.03 -8.94 -4.74
N ALA A 227 1.45 -8.28 -5.76
CA ALA A 227 1.84 -6.94 -6.14
C ALA A 227 1.84 -5.97 -4.95
N GLY A 228 2.97 -5.28 -4.76
CA GLY A 228 3.22 -4.35 -3.66
C GLY A 228 3.95 -4.96 -2.47
N GLY A 229 4.20 -6.27 -2.45
CA GLY A 229 4.93 -6.96 -1.38
C GLY A 229 4.07 -7.33 -0.18
N ILE A 230 4.72 -7.88 0.85
CA ILE A 230 4.09 -8.35 2.09
C ILE A 230 4.71 -7.64 3.29
N CYS A 231 3.92 -7.43 4.32
CA CYS A 231 4.41 -6.96 5.60
C CYS A 231 3.77 -7.72 6.75
N TYR A 232 4.42 -7.66 7.91
CA TYR A 232 3.77 -7.88 9.19
C TYR A 232 4.27 -6.86 10.18
N PHE A 233 3.48 -6.63 11.23
CA PHE A 233 3.78 -5.59 12.21
C PHE A 233 3.54 -6.11 13.62
N LEU A 234 4.16 -5.45 14.59
CA LEU A 234 3.83 -5.59 16.00
C LEU A 234 3.19 -4.28 16.46
N TRP A 235 1.93 -4.36 16.85
CA TRP A 235 1.21 -3.30 17.54
C TRP A 235 1.10 -3.68 19.02
N GLU A 236 1.45 -2.75 19.91
CA GLU A 236 1.51 -2.95 21.36
C GLU A 236 0.65 -1.88 22.04
N ARG A 237 -0.50 -2.25 22.60
CA ARG A 237 -1.48 -1.30 23.17
C ARG A 237 -0.86 -0.28 24.11
N ASP A 238 0.04 -0.75 24.97
CA ASP A 238 0.58 -0.01 26.11
C ASP A 238 1.92 0.69 25.78
N LYS A 239 2.40 0.62 24.53
CA LYS A 239 3.69 1.19 24.13
C LYS A 239 3.50 2.18 22.99
N HIS A 240 3.96 3.39 23.20
CA HIS A 240 3.88 4.49 22.24
C HIS A 240 5.28 4.94 21.82
N GLY A 241 5.44 5.39 20.58
CA GLY A 241 6.66 6.02 20.10
C GLY A 241 7.01 5.66 18.66
N PRO A 242 8.29 5.82 18.27
CA PRO A 242 8.73 5.48 16.93
C PRO A 242 8.69 3.97 16.68
N CYS A 243 8.51 3.62 15.41
CA CYS A 243 8.49 2.25 14.91
C CYS A 243 9.88 1.81 14.46
N GLU A 244 10.31 0.61 14.86
CA GLU A 244 11.43 -0.08 14.22
C GLU A 244 10.96 -0.67 12.89
N VAL A 245 11.37 -0.04 11.78
CA VAL A 245 11.10 -0.52 10.42
C VAL A 245 12.28 -1.37 9.95
N VAL A 246 11.99 -2.59 9.53
CA VAL A 246 12.95 -3.54 8.96
C VAL A 246 12.51 -3.87 7.54
N SER A 247 13.26 -3.40 6.55
CA SER A 247 12.95 -3.63 5.13
C SER A 247 13.89 -4.66 4.55
N TYR A 248 13.31 -5.72 3.99
CA TYR A 248 14.00 -6.81 3.32
C TYR A 248 13.98 -6.57 1.80
N THR A 249 15.18 -6.58 1.23
CA THR A 249 15.43 -6.64 -0.22
C THR A 249 16.27 -7.88 -0.49
N GLN A 250 16.41 -8.30 -1.76
CA GLN A 250 17.11 -9.53 -2.13
C GLN A 250 18.52 -9.62 -1.52
N ASP A 251 19.23 -8.49 -1.43
CA ASP A 251 20.64 -8.46 -1.01
C ASP A 251 20.90 -7.73 0.31
N THR A 252 19.92 -6.98 0.85
CA THR A 252 20.15 -6.13 2.04
C THR A 252 18.96 -6.07 2.98
N ILE A 253 19.28 -5.88 4.27
CA ILE A 253 18.32 -5.60 5.34
C ILE A 253 18.57 -4.18 5.81
N GLU A 254 17.61 -3.29 5.57
CA GLU A 254 17.64 -1.91 6.08
C GLU A 254 16.86 -1.83 7.39
N ARG A 255 17.38 -1.07 8.36
CA ARG A 255 16.72 -0.81 9.64
C ARG A 255 16.65 0.69 9.88
N SER A 256 15.50 1.15 10.37
CA SER A 256 15.33 2.53 10.82
C SER A 256 14.39 2.60 12.02
N LEU A 257 14.59 3.59 12.89
CA LEU A 257 13.68 3.91 13.98
C LEU A 257 13.04 5.26 13.67
N ARG A 258 11.75 5.28 13.33
CA ARG A 258 11.06 6.50 12.88
C ARG A 258 9.55 6.46 13.12
N TYR A 259 8.91 7.61 13.12
CA TYR A 259 7.46 7.69 13.10
C TYR A 259 6.92 7.32 11.72
N LEU A 260 5.85 6.51 11.66
CA LEU A 260 5.29 6.04 10.39
C LEU A 260 4.57 7.15 9.61
N ASN A 261 4.09 8.19 10.30
CA ASN A 261 3.42 9.36 9.75
C ASN A 261 4.37 10.54 9.47
N GLU A 262 5.68 10.31 9.35
CA GLU A 262 6.63 11.35 8.93
C GLU A 262 6.19 12.03 7.61
N PHE A 263 5.57 11.24 6.73
CA PHE A 263 4.91 11.73 5.52
C PHE A 263 3.50 11.15 5.39
N ASN A 264 2.69 11.76 4.51
CA ASN A 264 1.38 11.24 4.16
C ASN A 264 1.45 9.87 3.44
N THR A 265 2.59 9.49 2.88
CA THR A 265 2.82 8.15 2.32
C THR A 265 3.97 7.48 3.05
N PHE A 266 3.91 6.17 3.22
CA PHE A 266 5.01 5.46 3.84
C PHE A 266 6.11 5.14 2.81
N ILE A 267 7.27 5.77 2.98
CA ILE A 267 8.47 5.54 2.15
C ILE A 267 9.22 4.34 2.71
N ARG A 268 9.32 3.24 1.95
CA ARG A 268 9.87 1.97 2.45
C ARG A 268 11.33 2.06 2.87
N SER A 269 12.20 2.57 2.00
CA SER A 269 13.65 2.62 2.25
C SER A 269 14.02 3.70 3.25
N ALA A 270 14.94 3.37 4.15
CA ALA A 270 15.51 4.33 5.08
C ALA A 270 16.37 5.36 4.33
N LYS A 271 17.20 4.91 3.38
CA LYS A 271 18.04 5.77 2.52
C LYS A 271 17.20 6.78 1.74
N ALA A 272 16.06 6.35 1.21
CA ALA A 272 15.15 7.24 0.50
C ALA A 272 14.58 8.35 1.41
N VAL A 273 14.26 8.03 2.68
CA VAL A 273 13.80 9.03 3.66
C VAL A 273 14.90 10.03 3.98
N GLU A 274 16.14 9.59 4.15
CA GLU A 274 17.27 10.49 4.38
C GLU A 274 17.42 11.51 3.24
N ILE A 275 17.38 11.04 1.98
CA ILE A 275 17.45 11.89 0.79
C ILE A 275 16.27 12.86 0.73
N VAL A 276 15.03 12.38 0.92
CA VAL A 276 13.84 13.25 0.91
C VAL A 276 13.94 14.33 1.97
N ASN A 277 14.35 13.98 3.19
CA ASN A 277 14.52 14.94 4.28
C ASN A 277 15.60 15.97 3.98
N LYS A 278 16.73 15.59 3.38
CA LYS A 278 17.77 16.55 2.96
C LYS A 278 17.21 17.56 1.96
N VAL A 279 16.54 17.09 0.92
CA VAL A 279 15.95 17.95 -0.10
C VAL A 279 14.91 18.90 0.50
N LEU A 280 14.00 18.38 1.31
CA LEU A 280 12.95 19.19 1.95
C LEU A 280 13.52 20.18 2.97
N LYS A 281 14.59 19.82 3.69
CA LYS A 281 15.27 20.72 4.62
C LYS A 281 15.89 21.89 3.87
N VAL A 282 16.65 21.65 2.80
CA VAL A 282 17.23 22.73 1.98
C VAL A 282 16.12 23.62 1.40
N ASN A 283 15.01 23.05 0.93
CA ASN A 283 13.87 23.84 0.42
C ASN A 283 13.22 24.73 1.49
N LYS A 284 13.19 24.27 2.75
CA LYS A 284 12.71 25.06 3.89
C LYS A 284 13.69 26.18 4.26
N ASP A 285 14.99 25.87 4.29
CA ASP A 285 16.04 26.81 4.66
C ASP A 285 16.20 27.95 3.62
N GLU A 286 15.80 27.72 2.36
CA GLU A 286 15.75 28.72 1.29
C GLU A 286 14.45 29.54 1.24
N ASP A 287 13.57 29.43 2.25
CA ASP A 287 12.27 30.11 2.36
C ASP A 287 11.30 29.90 1.17
N SER A 288 11.58 28.97 0.26
CA SER A 288 10.68 28.66 -0.85
C SER A 288 9.42 27.97 -0.29
N ASN A 289 9.56 26.93 0.54
CA ASN A 289 8.49 26.05 1.05
C ASN A 289 7.51 25.47 0.00
N MET A 290 7.55 25.93 -1.24
CA MET A 290 6.69 25.54 -2.34
C MET A 290 7.15 24.19 -2.88
N LEU A 291 6.17 23.34 -3.16
CA LEU A 291 6.38 22.04 -3.76
C LEU A 291 5.64 21.99 -5.09
N LEU A 292 6.09 21.14 -6.01
CA LEU A 292 5.38 20.97 -7.27
C LEU A 292 3.94 20.44 -7.09
N SER A 293 3.63 19.79 -5.96
CA SER A 293 2.24 19.42 -5.63
C SER A 293 1.28 20.60 -5.51
N ASP A 294 1.81 21.81 -5.29
CA ASP A 294 1.04 23.06 -5.16
C ASP A 294 0.75 23.68 -6.53
N THR A 295 1.59 23.41 -7.54
CA THR A 295 1.44 23.97 -8.90
C THR A 295 0.86 22.99 -9.92
N VAL A 296 1.07 21.68 -9.73
CA VAL A 296 0.58 20.66 -10.66
C VAL A 296 -0.94 20.67 -10.69
N SER A 297 -1.50 20.71 -11.90
CA SER A 297 -2.94 20.75 -12.10
C SER A 297 -3.64 19.50 -11.59
N SER A 298 -4.91 19.66 -11.22
CA SER A 298 -5.82 18.51 -11.06
C SER A 298 -6.11 17.86 -12.43
N ARG A 299 -6.87 16.76 -12.41
CA ARG A 299 -7.38 16.11 -13.64
C ARG A 299 -8.23 17.10 -14.43
N LYS A 300 -8.23 16.95 -15.76
CA LYS A 300 -8.96 17.82 -16.71
C LYS A 300 -8.59 19.30 -16.53
N PRO A 301 -7.31 19.67 -16.70
CA PRO A 301 -6.87 21.07 -16.54
C PRO A 301 -7.68 22.06 -17.38
N PHE A 302 -8.20 21.60 -18.53
CA PHE A 302 -9.03 22.40 -19.44
C PHE A 302 -10.50 21.95 -19.54
N GLY A 303 -10.99 21.13 -18.60
CA GLY A 303 -12.36 20.59 -18.62
C GLY A 303 -12.62 19.41 -19.57
N LEU A 304 -11.68 19.08 -20.45
CA LEU A 304 -11.87 18.07 -21.51
C LEU A 304 -11.51 16.64 -21.07
N PRO A 305 -12.42 15.64 -21.19
CA PRO A 305 -12.12 14.25 -20.87
C PRO A 305 -11.23 13.57 -21.94
N THR A 306 -10.59 12.44 -21.60
CA THR A 306 -9.72 11.69 -22.52
C THR A 306 -10.44 11.23 -23.80
N ASN A 307 -11.73 10.94 -23.72
CA ASN A 307 -12.56 10.50 -24.86
C ASN A 307 -13.22 11.66 -25.62
N TYR A 308 -12.83 12.91 -25.38
CA TYR A 308 -13.31 14.05 -26.15
C TYR A 308 -12.99 13.86 -27.63
N THR A 309 -13.98 14.09 -28.50
CA THR A 309 -13.83 13.88 -29.95
C THR A 309 -13.17 15.11 -30.58
N PRO A 310 -12.00 14.96 -31.23
CA PRO A 310 -11.31 16.08 -31.88
C PRO A 310 -12.20 16.82 -32.87
N LYS A 311 -12.03 18.14 -32.96
CA LYS A 311 -12.72 19.01 -33.90
C LYS A 311 -11.79 19.42 -35.06
N ASN A 312 -12.38 19.98 -36.11
CA ASN A 312 -11.64 20.48 -37.28
C ASN A 312 -11.11 21.91 -37.08
N SER A 313 -11.69 22.66 -36.14
CA SER A 313 -11.32 24.03 -35.79
C SER A 313 -11.60 24.29 -34.30
N GLY A 314 -11.05 25.37 -33.76
CA GLY A 314 -11.21 25.79 -32.37
C GLY A 314 -9.86 26.04 -31.70
N ILE A 315 -9.77 25.75 -30.41
CA ILE A 315 -8.54 25.89 -29.62
C ILE A 315 -7.63 24.68 -29.91
N PRO A 316 -6.35 24.88 -30.30
CA PRO A 316 -5.39 23.79 -30.44
C PRO A 316 -5.32 22.95 -29.15
N CYS A 317 -5.47 21.63 -29.27
CA CYS A 317 -5.61 20.74 -28.11
C CYS A 317 -4.76 19.49 -28.27
N TRP A 318 -3.97 19.17 -27.23
CA TRP A 318 -3.20 17.93 -27.13
C TRP A 318 -4.08 16.77 -26.62
N PHE A 319 -4.18 15.73 -27.43
CA PHE A 319 -4.87 14.47 -27.14
C PHE A 319 -3.87 13.36 -26.80
N ILE A 320 -4.36 12.16 -26.49
CA ILE A 320 -3.52 10.95 -26.38
C ILE A 320 -2.49 10.89 -27.52
N GLN A 321 -1.32 10.30 -27.25
CA GLN A 321 -0.17 10.28 -28.17
C GLN A 321 -0.53 9.85 -29.61
N LYS A 322 -1.44 8.88 -29.75
CA LYS A 322 -1.92 8.38 -31.06
C LYS A 322 -2.62 9.46 -31.91
N ILE A 323 -3.28 10.42 -31.28
CA ILE A 323 -4.03 11.49 -31.96
C ILE A 323 -3.15 12.74 -32.13
N GLY A 324 -2.36 13.09 -31.10
CA GLY A 324 -1.50 14.27 -31.11
C GLY A 324 -2.27 15.58 -31.01
N LEU A 325 -1.76 16.63 -31.66
CA LEU A 325 -2.34 17.98 -31.66
C LEU A 325 -3.47 18.09 -32.70
N LYS A 326 -4.67 18.46 -32.24
CA LYS A 326 -5.86 18.74 -33.05
C LYS A 326 -6.57 19.97 -32.46
N TYR A 327 -7.90 20.03 -32.52
CA TYR A 327 -8.68 21.13 -31.96
C TYR A 327 -9.76 20.65 -30.99
N ALA A 328 -10.07 21.48 -30.00
CA ALA A 328 -11.26 21.41 -29.16
C ALA A 328 -12.15 22.63 -29.46
N ALA A 329 -13.47 22.47 -29.32
CA ALA A 329 -14.39 23.59 -29.46
C ALA A 329 -14.12 24.63 -28.36
N THR A 330 -14.14 25.91 -28.71
CA THR A 330 -13.78 27.01 -27.82
C THR A 330 -14.68 27.04 -26.57
N GLU A 331 -15.96 26.78 -26.76
CA GLU A 331 -17.00 26.72 -25.74
C GLU A 331 -16.85 25.56 -24.76
N ASP A 332 -16.12 24.49 -25.12
CA ASP A 332 -15.90 23.32 -24.27
C ASP A 332 -14.65 23.47 -23.37
N VAL A 333 -13.80 24.47 -23.64
CA VAL A 333 -12.54 24.69 -22.93
C VAL A 333 -12.78 25.57 -21.71
N SER A 334 -12.43 25.06 -20.54
CA SER A 334 -12.49 25.78 -19.27
C SER A 334 -11.08 25.98 -18.73
N ASP A 335 -10.64 27.22 -18.51
CA ASP A 335 -9.28 27.52 -18.03
C ASP A 335 -9.27 28.23 -16.66
N PRO A 336 -9.66 27.56 -15.57
CA PRO A 336 -9.78 28.19 -14.25
C PRO A 336 -8.44 28.57 -13.61
N ASN A 337 -7.32 28.09 -14.16
CA ASN A 337 -5.96 28.35 -13.64
C ASN A 337 -5.15 29.29 -14.54
N ASP A 338 -5.78 29.90 -15.56
CA ASP A 338 -5.15 30.84 -16.50
C ASP A 338 -3.87 30.27 -17.16
N PHE A 339 -3.97 29.02 -17.63
CA PHE A 339 -2.86 28.33 -18.27
C PHE A 339 -2.84 28.52 -19.79
N LEU A 340 -3.98 28.82 -20.42
CA LEU A 340 -4.12 28.78 -21.88
C LEU A 340 -3.14 29.74 -22.55
N GLY A 341 -2.98 30.96 -22.02
CA GLY A 341 -2.08 31.97 -22.56
C GLY A 341 -0.58 31.72 -22.33
N LYS A 342 -0.20 30.60 -21.69
CA LYS A 342 1.16 30.37 -21.21
C LYS A 342 1.85 29.20 -21.91
N TRP A 343 3.17 29.14 -21.79
CA TRP A 343 3.92 27.92 -22.08
C TRP A 343 3.65 26.90 -20.99
N LYS A 344 3.47 25.62 -21.33
CA LYS A 344 3.05 24.58 -20.38
C LYS A 344 3.87 23.32 -20.56
N LEU A 345 4.34 22.72 -19.45
CA LEU A 345 4.87 21.36 -19.49
C LEU A 345 3.74 20.36 -19.18
N LEU A 346 3.34 19.61 -20.21
CA LEU A 346 2.33 18.57 -20.14
C LEU A 346 2.97 17.20 -19.94
N VAL A 347 2.47 16.44 -18.97
CA VAL A 347 2.94 15.06 -18.72
C VAL A 347 1.77 14.09 -18.63
N PRO A 348 1.94 12.81 -19.02
CA PRO A 348 0.88 11.83 -18.93
C PRO A 348 0.62 11.50 -17.45
N PRO A 349 -0.65 11.31 -17.03
CA PRO A 349 -0.98 10.89 -15.67
C PRO A 349 -0.65 9.41 -15.42
N ALA A 350 -0.21 8.66 -16.45
CA ALA A 350 0.19 7.25 -16.33
C ALA A 350 1.60 6.99 -16.89
N PRO A 351 2.67 7.60 -16.33
CA PRO A 351 4.01 7.60 -16.94
C PRO A 351 4.73 6.25 -16.93
N ILE A 352 4.30 5.31 -16.08
CA ILE A 352 4.93 4.00 -15.90
C ILE A 352 4.02 2.83 -16.31
N ALA A 353 3.06 3.09 -17.19
CA ALA A 353 2.19 2.02 -17.70
C ALA A 353 3.05 0.86 -18.24
N GLY A 354 2.79 -0.35 -17.73
CA GLY A 354 3.55 -1.56 -18.08
C GLY A 354 4.79 -1.83 -17.21
N GLN A 355 5.17 -0.92 -16.29
CA GLN A 355 6.25 -1.16 -15.32
C GLN A 355 5.63 -1.50 -13.95
N THR A 356 5.60 -2.79 -13.63
CA THR A 356 5.07 -3.30 -12.35
C THR A 356 6.15 -3.81 -11.41
N ASP A 357 7.37 -3.98 -11.90
CA ASP A 357 8.52 -4.47 -11.16
C ASP A 357 9.45 -3.31 -10.77
N PHE A 358 9.30 -2.82 -9.53
CA PHE A 358 10.12 -1.74 -8.97
C PHE A 358 11.47 -2.20 -8.38
N SER A 359 11.84 -3.48 -8.59
CA SER A 359 13.21 -3.94 -8.35
C SER A 359 14.17 -3.44 -9.44
N LYS A 360 13.65 -3.09 -10.61
CA LYS A 360 14.41 -2.52 -11.73
C LYS A 360 14.32 -0.99 -11.75
N PRO A 361 15.30 -0.30 -12.37
CA PRO A 361 15.22 1.13 -12.59
C PRO A 361 13.94 1.51 -13.33
N VAL A 362 13.23 2.50 -12.81
CA VAL A 362 11.92 2.89 -13.34
C VAL A 362 12.09 4.06 -14.31
N LYS A 363 11.45 3.96 -15.47
CA LYS A 363 11.43 5.03 -16.47
C LYS A 363 10.19 5.90 -16.30
N PHE A 364 10.34 7.08 -15.71
CA PHE A 364 9.35 8.16 -15.69
C PHE A 364 9.73 9.24 -16.67
N TYR A 365 8.72 9.94 -17.22
CA TYR A 365 8.81 11.19 -17.98
C TYR A 365 10.07 11.34 -18.86
N TYR A 366 9.91 11.07 -20.14
CA TYR A 366 10.95 11.12 -21.15
C TYR A 366 10.43 11.87 -22.38
N ASP A 367 11.31 12.24 -23.30
CA ASP A 367 10.97 13.08 -24.46
C ASP A 367 9.76 12.56 -25.25
N GLY A 368 9.67 11.24 -25.44
CA GLY A 368 8.58 10.62 -26.18
C GLY A 368 7.20 10.84 -25.56
N ASN A 369 7.08 11.00 -24.23
CA ASN A 369 5.78 11.01 -23.55
C ASN A 369 5.31 12.36 -22.98
N ILE A 370 6.19 13.36 -22.89
CA ILE A 370 5.83 14.72 -22.43
C ILE A 370 5.61 15.68 -23.61
N ARG A 371 4.97 16.83 -23.38
CA ARG A 371 4.81 17.88 -24.40
C ARG A 371 5.05 19.27 -23.79
N ILE A 372 5.76 20.13 -24.52
CA ILE A 372 5.75 21.57 -24.26
C ILE A 372 4.65 22.16 -25.14
N ALA A 373 3.59 22.66 -24.51
CA ALA A 373 2.46 23.25 -25.20
C ALA A 373 2.56 24.78 -25.20
N LYS A 374 2.41 25.38 -26.37
CA LYS A 374 2.57 26.83 -26.60
C LYS A 374 1.41 27.65 -26.01
N PRO A 375 1.56 28.97 -25.84
CA PRO A 375 0.43 29.87 -25.63
C PRO A 375 -0.68 29.63 -26.67
N GLY A 376 -1.92 29.51 -26.19
CA GLY A 376 -3.10 29.17 -26.98
C GLY A 376 -3.38 27.67 -27.11
N GLU A 377 -2.49 26.78 -26.67
CA GLU A 377 -2.68 25.33 -26.76
C GLU A 377 -3.18 24.72 -25.44
N CYS A 378 -4.28 23.98 -25.46
CA CYS A 378 -4.84 23.26 -24.31
C CYS A 378 -4.58 21.73 -24.39
N CYS A 379 -5.16 20.96 -23.47
CA CYS A 379 -5.06 19.49 -23.49
C CYS A 379 -6.28 18.80 -22.88
N THR A 380 -6.50 17.55 -23.30
CA THR A 380 -7.45 16.63 -22.65
C THR A 380 -6.86 16.06 -21.35
N GLU A 381 -7.70 15.38 -20.56
CA GLU A 381 -7.33 14.59 -19.38
C GLU A 381 -6.23 13.54 -19.61
N SER A 382 -5.86 13.29 -20.86
CA SER A 382 -4.67 12.52 -21.26
C SER A 382 -3.36 13.12 -20.73
N TYR A 383 -3.38 14.39 -20.31
CA TYR A 383 -2.26 15.10 -19.70
C TYR A 383 -2.67 15.82 -18.42
N ILE A 384 -1.68 16.08 -17.57
CA ILE A 384 -1.73 17.08 -16.50
C ILE A 384 -0.73 18.20 -16.83
N VAL A 385 -1.04 19.43 -16.42
CA VAL A 385 -0.12 20.56 -16.51
C VAL A 385 0.75 20.52 -15.25
N VAL A 386 2.04 20.25 -15.38
CA VAL A 386 2.94 20.24 -14.21
C VAL A 386 3.22 21.66 -13.75
N LYS A 387 3.48 22.55 -14.71
CA LYS A 387 3.67 23.99 -14.48
C LYS A 387 3.49 24.77 -15.79
N ALA A 388 3.12 26.05 -15.65
CA ALA A 388 2.97 27.01 -16.73
C ALA A 388 3.94 28.20 -16.55
N PHE A 389 4.40 28.79 -17.67
CA PHE A 389 5.49 29.75 -17.75
C PHE A 389 5.19 30.85 -18.77
N GLU A 390 5.81 32.01 -18.60
CA GLU A 390 5.65 33.14 -19.54
C GLU A 390 6.52 32.97 -20.80
N SER A 391 7.60 32.18 -20.73
CA SER A 391 8.51 31.97 -21.86
C SER A 391 8.82 30.49 -22.15
N GLU A 392 9.27 30.22 -23.38
CA GLU A 392 9.68 28.89 -23.81
C GLU A 392 10.96 28.45 -23.08
N GLU A 393 11.88 29.38 -22.83
CA GLU A 393 13.15 29.13 -22.15
C GLU A 393 12.94 28.64 -20.72
N GLU A 394 12.01 29.23 -19.97
CA GLU A 394 11.65 28.76 -18.63
C GLU A 394 11.02 27.36 -18.68
N ALA A 395 10.14 27.10 -19.65
CA ALA A 395 9.52 25.79 -19.82
C ALA A 395 10.55 24.70 -20.17
N LEU A 396 11.54 25.02 -21.01
CA LEU A 396 12.65 24.14 -21.35
C LEU A 396 13.59 23.92 -20.16
N SER A 397 13.87 24.98 -19.39
CA SER A 397 14.66 24.88 -18.16
C SER A 397 13.96 23.96 -17.15
N PHE A 398 12.66 24.14 -16.93
CA PHE A 398 11.87 23.26 -16.08
C PHE A 398 11.81 21.81 -16.56
N LYS A 399 11.71 21.60 -17.89
CA LYS A 399 11.81 20.27 -18.48
C LYS A 399 13.14 19.58 -18.09
N SER A 400 14.27 20.29 -18.18
CA SER A 400 15.57 19.74 -17.78
C SER A 400 15.62 19.38 -16.29
N TYR A 401 15.01 20.20 -15.42
CA TYR A 401 14.87 19.91 -14.00
C TYR A 401 14.08 18.62 -13.75
N LEU A 402 12.91 18.48 -14.38
CA LEU A 402 12.06 17.29 -14.26
C LEU A 402 12.75 16.02 -14.79
N PHE A 403 13.67 16.14 -15.74
CA PHE A 403 14.35 15.01 -16.37
C PHE A 403 15.53 14.46 -15.57
N THR A 404 16.03 15.22 -14.58
CA THR A 404 17.06 14.71 -13.67
C THR A 404 16.59 13.42 -12.96
N LYS A 405 17.51 12.48 -12.73
CA LYS A 405 17.20 11.26 -11.96
C LYS A 405 16.80 11.61 -10.54
N THR A 406 17.41 12.66 -9.97
CA THR A 406 17.14 13.13 -8.61
C THR A 406 15.68 13.56 -8.43
N VAL A 407 15.13 14.37 -9.34
CA VAL A 407 13.72 14.79 -9.26
C VAL A 407 12.78 13.61 -9.48
N ARG A 408 13.05 12.75 -10.45
CA ARG A 408 12.23 11.56 -10.72
C ARG A 408 12.32 10.53 -9.59
N PHE A 409 13.43 10.47 -8.86
CA PHE A 409 13.57 9.67 -7.65
C PHE A 409 12.68 10.18 -6.51
N LEU A 410 12.62 11.49 -6.29
CA LEU A 410 11.70 12.07 -5.30
C LEU A 410 10.23 11.76 -5.65
N LEU A 411 9.88 11.82 -6.94
CA LEU A 411 8.56 11.41 -7.42
C LEU A 411 8.28 9.93 -7.09
N LEU A 412 9.22 9.03 -7.42
CA LEU A 412 9.10 7.59 -7.24
C LEU A 412 8.70 7.20 -5.80
N GLN A 413 9.11 7.96 -4.78
CA GLN A 413 8.80 7.65 -3.38
C GLN A 413 7.30 7.70 -3.04
N THR A 414 6.49 8.30 -3.91
CA THR A 414 5.03 8.37 -3.76
C THR A 414 4.28 7.45 -4.74
N VAL A 415 4.99 6.82 -5.67
CA VAL A 415 4.37 6.08 -6.78
C VAL A 415 4.13 4.63 -6.39
N VAL A 416 2.86 4.23 -6.43
CA VAL A 416 2.43 2.86 -6.09
C VAL A 416 1.59 2.17 -7.15
N SER A 417 1.20 2.93 -8.17
CA SER A 417 0.50 2.41 -9.33
C SER A 417 0.94 3.20 -10.55
N GLN A 418 0.48 2.79 -11.72
CA GLN A 418 0.74 3.54 -12.94
C GLN A 418 0.30 5.00 -12.87
N HIS A 419 -0.71 5.32 -12.07
CA HIS A 419 -1.26 6.66 -11.98
C HIS A 419 -0.44 7.56 -11.06
N VAL A 420 0.02 8.68 -11.63
CA VAL A 420 0.70 9.78 -10.96
C VAL A 420 -0.19 11.02 -11.03
N THR A 421 -0.53 11.57 -9.86
CA THR A 421 -1.41 12.73 -9.68
C THR A 421 -0.65 13.89 -9.06
N LYS A 422 -1.25 15.08 -8.94
CA LYS A 422 -0.61 16.22 -8.27
C LYS A 422 -0.07 15.91 -6.88
N LYS A 423 -0.75 15.03 -6.12
CA LYS A 423 -0.34 14.64 -4.76
C LYS A 423 1.01 13.92 -4.72
N ASN A 424 1.42 13.29 -5.82
CA ASN A 424 2.67 12.56 -5.93
C ASN A 424 3.90 13.49 -5.99
N PHE A 425 3.71 14.75 -6.34
CA PHE A 425 4.79 15.73 -6.46
C PHE A 425 5.15 16.38 -5.10
N CYS A 426 4.70 15.82 -3.98
CA CYS A 426 4.83 16.40 -2.64
C CYS A 426 6.23 16.35 -2.03
N PHE A 427 7.22 15.80 -2.73
CA PHE A 427 8.63 15.79 -2.30
C PHE A 427 9.54 16.56 -3.24
N ILE A 428 9.00 17.20 -4.28
CA ILE A 428 9.79 17.91 -5.28
C ILE A 428 9.68 19.42 -5.01
N PRO A 429 10.78 20.08 -4.63
CA PRO A 429 10.84 21.53 -4.53
C PRO A 429 10.41 22.23 -5.82
N ASP A 430 9.57 23.24 -5.69
CA ASP A 430 9.38 24.25 -6.72
C ASP A 430 10.47 25.31 -6.57
N LEU A 431 11.31 25.47 -7.59
CA LEU A 431 12.42 26.43 -7.55
C LEU A 431 11.95 27.87 -7.76
N ILE A 432 10.66 28.07 -8.06
CA ILE A 432 9.99 29.34 -8.37
C ILE A 432 10.46 29.95 -9.70
N LYS A 433 11.78 30.06 -9.89
CA LYS A 433 12.44 30.52 -11.11
C LYS A 433 13.28 29.39 -11.71
N TYR A 434 13.14 29.22 -13.02
CA TYR A 434 13.87 28.22 -13.79
C TYR A 434 14.71 28.91 -14.85
N SER A 435 16.03 28.73 -14.80
CA SER A 435 16.95 29.31 -15.76
C SER A 435 18.11 28.36 -16.05
N GLY A 436 18.54 28.34 -17.31
CA GLY A 436 19.59 27.44 -17.78
C GLY A 436 19.16 25.98 -17.83
N VAL A 437 20.13 25.07 -17.77
CA VAL A 437 19.91 23.62 -17.84
C VAL A 437 20.25 23.01 -16.48
N PHE A 438 19.30 22.27 -15.91
CA PHE A 438 19.52 21.50 -14.69
C PHE A 438 20.12 20.13 -15.05
N THR A 439 21.09 19.71 -14.24
CA THR A 439 21.69 18.38 -14.30
C THR A 439 21.64 17.74 -12.93
N ASP A 440 21.73 16.42 -12.87
CA ASP A 440 21.80 15.71 -11.59
C ASP A 440 22.98 16.20 -10.73
N LYS A 441 24.13 16.50 -11.33
CA LYS A 441 25.28 17.06 -10.62
C LYS A 441 24.93 18.36 -9.87
N VAL A 442 24.29 19.30 -10.55
CA VAL A 442 23.88 20.59 -9.96
C VAL A 442 22.88 20.38 -8.82
N LEU A 443 21.94 19.45 -8.96
CA LEU A 443 20.97 19.16 -7.90
C LEU A 443 21.58 18.42 -6.71
N CYS A 444 22.51 17.49 -6.96
CA CYS A 444 23.25 16.80 -5.92
C CYS A 444 24.09 17.78 -5.08
N GLU A 445 24.79 18.71 -5.75
CA GLU A 445 25.53 19.78 -5.06
C GLU A 445 24.59 20.67 -4.26
N LYS A 446 23.45 21.10 -4.85
CA LYS A 446 22.46 21.95 -4.18
C LYS A 446 21.87 21.30 -2.91
N TRP A 447 21.55 20.02 -2.97
CA TRP A 447 20.86 19.32 -1.88
C TRP A 447 21.78 18.50 -0.96
N GLY A 448 23.10 18.58 -1.17
CA GLY A 448 24.08 17.86 -0.35
C GLY A 448 23.93 16.34 -0.45
N ILE A 449 23.64 15.84 -1.66
CA ILE A 449 23.53 14.42 -1.96
C ILE A 449 24.95 13.84 -2.09
N THR A 450 25.24 12.82 -1.30
CA THR A 450 26.55 12.15 -1.30
C THR A 450 26.69 11.22 -2.50
N GLU A 451 27.92 10.77 -2.80
CA GLU A 451 28.15 9.79 -3.88
C GLU A 451 27.42 8.47 -3.63
N GLU A 452 27.28 8.03 -2.38
CA GLU A 452 26.55 6.81 -2.02
C GLU A 452 25.04 6.97 -2.24
N GLU A 453 24.48 8.12 -1.87
CA GLU A 453 23.08 8.46 -2.13
C GLU A 453 22.81 8.61 -3.62
N TRP A 454 23.74 9.22 -4.37
CA TRP A 454 23.65 9.32 -5.82
C TRP A 454 23.64 7.94 -6.49
N LYS A 455 24.55 7.04 -6.13
CA LYS A 455 24.55 5.65 -6.62
C LYS A 455 23.22 4.96 -6.34
N TYR A 456 22.63 5.23 -5.18
CA TYR A 456 21.30 4.71 -4.86
C TYR A 456 20.23 5.31 -5.79
N ILE A 457 20.17 6.64 -5.96
CA ILE A 457 19.24 7.31 -6.87
C ILE A 457 19.35 6.75 -8.29
N GLU A 458 20.58 6.66 -8.80
CA GLU A 458 20.90 6.14 -10.12
C GLU A 458 20.45 4.69 -10.32
N SER A 459 20.59 3.85 -9.28
CA SER A 459 20.13 2.46 -9.31
C SER A 459 18.60 2.31 -9.43
N ARG A 460 17.83 3.38 -9.13
CA ARG A 460 16.35 3.32 -9.08
C ARG A 460 15.67 3.99 -10.26
N ILE A 461 16.35 4.83 -11.04
CA ILE A 461 15.76 5.63 -12.11
C ILE A 461 16.49 5.38 -13.43
N ALA A 462 15.74 4.97 -14.45
CA ALA A 462 16.24 4.81 -15.80
C ALA A 462 16.42 6.17 -16.50
N ASP A 463 17.32 6.22 -17.48
CA ASP A 463 17.58 7.44 -18.25
C ASP A 463 16.34 7.95 -19.00
N ALA A 464 16.19 9.27 -19.00
CA ALA A 464 15.09 9.97 -19.69
C ALA A 464 15.33 10.07 -21.21
N ILE A 465 16.58 9.95 -21.64
CA ILE A 465 17.00 10.07 -23.04
C ILE A 465 17.40 8.66 -23.49
N ALA A 466 16.91 8.22 -24.64
CA ALA A 466 17.44 6.99 -25.22
C ALA A 466 18.88 7.28 -25.66
N GLU A 467 19.85 6.48 -25.24
CA GLU A 467 21.13 6.42 -25.94
C GLU A 467 20.80 5.92 -27.36
N GLU A 468 20.72 6.85 -28.31
CA GLU A 468 20.83 6.49 -29.72
C GLU A 468 22.23 5.91 -29.91
N GLY A 469 22.28 4.65 -30.38
CA GLY A 469 23.49 3.86 -30.44
C GLY A 469 24.65 4.60 -31.08
N MET A 470 25.72 4.81 -30.31
CA MET A 470 27.06 4.85 -30.87
C MET A 470 27.40 3.43 -31.30
N GLU A 471 26.98 3.06 -32.51
CA GLU A 471 27.66 1.98 -33.23
C GLU A 471 29.11 2.44 -33.37
N ASN A 472 30.02 1.68 -32.74
CA ASN A 472 31.44 1.78 -32.96
C ASN A 472 31.71 1.61 -34.45
N VAL A 473 31.95 2.72 -35.15
CA VAL A 473 32.71 2.71 -36.40
C VAL A 473 34.17 2.79 -35.97
N GLU A 474 34.74 1.62 -35.69
CA GLU A 474 36.20 1.43 -35.76
C GLU A 474 36.50 0.71 -37.07
N GLU A 475 37.43 1.31 -37.83
CA GLU A 475 38.01 0.80 -39.09
C GLU A 475 38.73 -0.53 -38.94
#